data_AF-A0A8X6R946-F1
#
_entry.id   AF-A0A8X6R946-F1
#
_cell.length_a   1.000
_cell.length_b   1.000
_cell.length_c   1.000
_cell.angle_alpha   90.00
_cell.angle_beta   90.00
_cell.angle_gamma   90.00
#
_symmetry.space_group_name_H-M   'P 1'
#
loop_
_entity.id
_entity.type
_entity.pdbx_description
1 polymer ?
#
loop_
_entity_poly.entity_id
_entity_poly.type
_entity_poly.pdbx_seq_one_letter_code
_entity_poly.pdbx_strand_id
1 'polypeptide(L)'
;MALKLNLKKDELISVAVEMEKSKQEAEKNKREAEIQLEKIKLSQIEKQLELAKVRKESEKNSQSLESGEPSSITDKLESLKRHFKSSFFKGIKSVPDELKAEILLNILGERVNKLLTYITQVTENRVHCGLIVDDDLNKTLKKFWEIECVDIEPKVDTEVSLCEDHFVRTHRRNCEGRYVVSMTLNKDPSCLGNSKDIAIRRLNSLWKRLSRDSSYLSLYAEFLKEYEELGHLERVVESSEPPTHYYILHHGVLRPEKLTTKLRIVFNGSSPTTTGISLNDILLKGEVKEDVFETISRFRRHKFAFTTNIQKMYRQILINPDQQDLQRIIWKHGLDAEILTYRLKTVTYGLSNAPFLAIRTLQQLAKDENRDFL
;
A
#
# COMPACT_ATOMS: atom_id res chain seq x y z
N MET A 1 27.24 -50.38 26.68
CA MET A 1 25.98 -49.95 26.02
C MET A 1 25.17 -48.98 26.89
N ALA A 2 25.03 -49.22 28.21
CA ALA A 2 24.32 -48.33 29.15
C ALA A 2 24.88 -46.89 29.25
N LEU A 3 26.21 -46.69 29.21
CA LEU A 3 26.84 -45.36 29.27
C LEU A 3 26.49 -44.45 28.06
N LYS A 4 26.35 -45.00 26.86
CA LYS A 4 25.96 -44.25 25.64
C LYS A 4 24.48 -43.85 25.63
N LEU A 5 23.63 -44.60 26.34
CA LEU A 5 22.20 -44.30 26.46
C LEU A 5 21.94 -43.18 27.49
N ASN A 6 22.72 -43.11 28.57
CA ASN A 6 22.63 -42.01 29.54
C ASN A 6 23.10 -40.66 28.96
N LEU A 7 24.21 -40.65 28.20
CA LEU A 7 24.71 -39.44 27.53
C LEU A 7 23.67 -38.83 26.56
N LYS A 8 22.96 -39.66 25.77
CA LYS A 8 21.89 -39.19 24.88
C LYS A 8 20.65 -38.68 25.63
N LYS A 9 20.37 -39.23 26.82
CA LYS A 9 19.23 -38.82 27.64
C LYS A 9 19.49 -37.44 28.26
N ASP A 10 20.71 -37.20 28.73
CA ASP A 10 21.11 -35.92 29.31
C ASP A 10 21.16 -34.80 28.25
N GLU A 11 21.60 -35.09 27.03
CA GLU A 11 21.53 -34.15 25.90
C GLU A 11 20.08 -33.78 25.53
N LEU A 12 19.17 -34.76 25.49
CA LEU A 12 17.75 -34.51 25.19
C LEU A 12 17.06 -33.68 26.28
N ILE A 13 17.39 -33.92 27.55
CA ILE A 13 16.89 -33.13 28.68
C ILE A 13 17.43 -31.69 28.60
N SER A 14 18.71 -31.52 28.26
CA SER A 14 19.31 -30.19 28.07
C SER A 14 18.59 -29.39 26.98
N VAL A 15 18.34 -30.00 25.81
CA VAL A 15 17.60 -29.37 24.71
C VAL A 15 16.16 -29.04 25.10
N ALA A 16 15.47 -29.94 25.81
CA ALA A 16 14.10 -29.70 26.25
C ALA A 16 14.00 -28.52 27.25
N VAL A 17 14.97 -28.41 28.17
CA VAL A 17 15.05 -27.29 29.12
C VAL A 17 15.34 -25.98 28.40
N GLU A 18 16.19 -25.99 27.36
CA GLU A 18 16.53 -24.81 26.59
C GLU A 18 15.35 -24.33 25.71
N MET A 19 14.59 -25.27 25.13
CA MET A 19 13.35 -24.96 24.42
C MET A 19 12.28 -24.36 25.35
N GLU A 20 12.12 -24.90 26.56
CA GLU A 20 11.13 -24.37 27.51
C GLU A 20 11.52 -22.98 28.02
N LYS A 21 12.81 -22.72 28.26
CA LYS A 21 13.32 -21.37 28.55
C LYS A 21 13.06 -20.40 27.40
N SER A 22 13.30 -20.81 26.16
CA SER A 22 13.04 -19.97 24.97
C SER A 22 11.54 -19.66 24.82
N LYS A 23 10.67 -20.63 25.12
CA LYS A 23 9.22 -20.45 25.09
C LYS A 23 8.73 -19.49 26.18
N GLN A 24 9.26 -19.60 27.39
CA GLN A 24 8.94 -18.67 28.49
C GLN A 24 9.42 -17.24 28.19
N GLU A 25 10.60 -17.09 27.60
CA GLU A 25 11.13 -15.77 27.18
C GLU A 25 10.26 -15.16 26.06
N ALA A 26 9.81 -15.96 25.09
CA ALA A 26 8.92 -15.51 24.03
C ALA A 26 7.55 -15.06 24.58
N GLU A 27 7.00 -15.79 25.56
CA GLU A 27 5.72 -15.43 26.19
C GLU A 27 5.84 -14.17 27.05
N LYS A 28 6.97 -13.99 27.75
CA LYS A 28 7.30 -12.76 28.47
C LYS A 28 7.41 -11.56 27.53
N ASN A 29 8.14 -11.69 26.42
CA ASN A 29 8.25 -10.64 25.40
C ASN A 29 6.90 -10.27 24.77
N LYS A 30 6.02 -11.26 24.56
CA LYS A 30 4.66 -11.02 24.07
C LYS A 30 3.84 -10.20 25.08
N ARG A 31 3.89 -10.55 26.37
CA ARG A 31 3.18 -9.80 27.43
C ARG A 31 3.74 -8.38 27.58
N GLU A 32 5.05 -8.19 27.48
CA GLU A 32 5.66 -6.85 27.50
C GLU A 32 5.21 -6.01 26.30
N ALA A 33 5.09 -6.59 25.11
CA ALA A 33 4.57 -5.89 23.92
C ALA A 33 3.09 -5.52 24.06
N GLU A 34 2.26 -6.39 24.66
CA GLU A 34 0.85 -6.10 24.95
C GLU A 34 0.70 -4.93 25.95
N ILE A 35 1.52 -4.92 27.01
CA ILE A 35 1.56 -3.80 27.99
C ILE A 35 2.00 -2.49 27.33
N GLN A 36 2.99 -2.53 26.43
CA GLN A 36 3.41 -1.33 25.68
C GLN A 36 2.29 -0.81 24.76
N LEU A 37 1.55 -1.70 24.11
CA LEU A 37 0.41 -1.33 23.27
C LEU A 37 -0.72 -0.69 24.09
N GLU A 38 -1.01 -1.20 25.29
CA GLU A 38 -1.99 -0.60 26.19
C GLU A 38 -1.54 0.76 26.72
N LYS A 39 -0.25 0.94 27.05
CA LYS A 39 0.31 2.25 27.43
C LYS A 39 0.16 3.29 26.32
N ILE A 40 0.39 2.91 25.06
CA ILE A 40 0.19 3.79 23.90
C ILE A 40 -1.28 4.17 23.76
N LYS A 41 -2.20 3.20 23.89
CA LYS A 41 -3.64 3.46 23.84
C LYS A 41 -4.10 4.42 24.95
N LEU A 42 -3.61 4.24 26.18
CA LEU A 42 -3.90 5.12 27.31
C LEU A 42 -3.39 6.54 27.06
N SER A 43 -2.14 6.70 26.62
CA SER A 43 -1.58 8.01 26.26
C SER A 43 -2.38 8.72 25.18
N GLN A 44 -2.90 7.97 24.20
CA GLN A 44 -3.73 8.53 23.13
C GLN A 44 -5.11 8.98 23.65
N ILE A 45 -5.70 8.25 24.60
CA ILE A 45 -6.96 8.63 25.27
C ILE A 45 -6.75 9.88 26.15
N GLU A 46 -5.66 9.95 26.92
CA GLU A 46 -5.31 11.12 27.73
C GLU A 46 -5.17 12.38 26.86
N LYS A 47 -4.50 12.26 25.72
CA LYS A 47 -4.35 13.36 24.76
C LYS A 47 -5.69 13.81 24.16
N GLN A 48 -6.60 12.88 23.89
CA GLN A 48 -7.97 13.21 23.44
C GLN A 48 -8.78 13.92 24.53
N LEU A 49 -8.61 13.52 25.80
CA LEU A 49 -9.26 14.15 26.94
C LEU A 49 -8.73 15.57 27.17
N GLU A 50 -7.42 15.79 27.00
CA GLU A 50 -6.78 17.10 27.09
C GLU A 50 -7.28 18.05 25.98
N LEU A 51 -7.36 17.55 24.73
CA LEU A 51 -7.96 18.30 23.62
C LEU A 51 -9.43 18.64 23.85
N ALA A 52 -10.20 17.74 24.48
CA ALA A 52 -11.59 17.99 24.83
C ALA A 52 -11.74 19.06 25.93
N LYS A 53 -10.80 19.12 26.90
CA LYS A 53 -10.76 20.17 27.93
C LYS A 53 -10.42 21.53 27.33
N VAL A 54 -9.41 21.61 26.46
CA VAL A 54 -9.03 22.83 25.74
C VAL A 54 -10.19 23.34 24.86
N ARG A 55 -10.94 22.44 24.22
CA ARG A 55 -12.15 22.81 23.45
C ARG A 55 -13.23 23.41 24.34
N LYS A 56 -13.52 22.82 25.51
CA LYS A 56 -14.48 23.37 26.47
C LYS A 56 -14.06 24.73 27.05
N GLU A 57 -12.77 24.97 27.24
CA GLU A 57 -12.24 26.27 27.66
C GLU A 57 -12.31 27.31 26.54
N SER A 58 -12.04 26.90 25.29
CA SER A 58 -12.18 27.78 24.13
C SER A 58 -13.64 28.19 23.89
N GLU A 59 -14.60 27.28 24.11
CA GLU A 59 -16.04 27.55 23.98
C GLU A 59 -16.56 28.52 25.06
N LYS A 60 -16.00 28.47 26.28
CA LYS A 60 -16.30 29.44 27.36
C LYS A 60 -15.74 30.83 27.08
N ASN A 61 -14.57 30.94 26.43
CA ASN A 61 -13.95 32.23 26.11
C ASN A 61 -14.56 32.90 24.88
N SER A 62 -15.23 32.17 23.99
CA SER A 62 -15.90 32.71 22.80
C SER A 62 -17.27 33.37 23.06
N GLN A 63 -17.75 33.46 24.30
CA GLN A 63 -18.97 34.22 24.65
C GLN A 63 -18.73 35.71 24.92
N SER A 64 -17.50 36.21 24.74
CA SER A 64 -17.18 37.63 24.89
C SER A 64 -16.16 38.08 23.84
N LEU A 65 -16.63 38.32 22.61
CA LEU A 65 -16.24 39.39 21.67
C LEU A 65 -16.71 38.99 20.26
N GLU A 66 -17.76 39.63 19.76
CA GLU A 66 -18.04 39.69 18.32
C GLU A 66 -17.14 40.76 17.67
N SER A 67 -16.44 40.42 16.59
CA SER A 67 -16.37 41.18 15.31
C SER A 67 -15.17 40.76 14.45
N GLY A 68 -15.44 40.46 13.16
CA GLY A 68 -14.45 40.46 12.06
C GLY A 68 -14.21 39.10 11.37
N GLU A 69 -14.77 38.92 10.16
CA GLU A 69 -14.63 37.75 9.28
C GLU A 69 -13.20 37.51 8.74
N PRO A 70 -12.89 36.28 8.28
CA PRO A 70 -12.84 36.08 6.83
C PRO A 70 -13.64 34.86 6.35
N SER A 71 -14.42 35.12 5.31
CA SER A 71 -15.28 34.24 4.52
C SER A 71 -14.50 33.20 3.69
N SER A 72 -15.16 32.07 3.40
CA SER A 72 -15.13 31.31 2.12
C SER A 72 -15.25 29.78 2.25
N ILE A 73 -14.94 29.16 3.40
CA ILE A 73 -15.06 27.70 3.59
C ILE A 73 -16.01 27.36 4.74
N THR A 74 -15.95 28.13 5.82
CA THR A 74 -16.83 28.02 6.97
C THR A 74 -18.28 28.33 6.60
N ASP A 75 -18.55 29.35 5.78
CA ASP A 75 -19.90 29.70 5.32
C ASP A 75 -20.51 28.67 4.37
N LYS A 76 -19.68 28.01 3.56
CA LYS A 76 -20.13 26.90 2.70
C LYS A 76 -20.46 25.68 3.55
N LEU A 77 -19.65 25.39 4.58
CA LEU A 77 -19.90 24.28 5.52
C LEU A 77 -21.10 24.57 6.44
N GLU A 78 -21.30 25.82 6.85
CA GLU A 78 -22.43 26.32 7.63
C GLU A 78 -23.72 26.33 6.83
N SER A 79 -23.67 26.75 5.56
CA SER A 79 -24.80 26.68 4.64
C SER A 79 -25.18 25.23 4.33
N LEU A 80 -24.20 24.34 4.10
CA LEU A 80 -24.42 22.90 3.92
C LEU A 80 -25.01 22.27 5.20
N LYS A 81 -24.47 22.61 6.39
CA LYS A 81 -25.00 22.17 7.69
C LYS A 81 -26.39 22.73 7.96
N ARG A 82 -26.70 23.96 7.55
CA ARG A 82 -28.06 24.57 7.66
C ARG A 82 -29.04 23.90 6.70
N HIS A 83 -28.62 23.58 5.49
CA HIS A 83 -29.44 22.83 4.53
C HIS A 83 -29.75 21.42 5.03
N PHE A 84 -28.73 20.72 5.55
CA PHE A 84 -28.85 19.40 6.15
C PHE A 84 -29.70 19.43 7.44
N LYS A 85 -29.50 20.42 8.31
CA LYS A 85 -30.34 20.63 9.51
C LYS A 85 -31.80 20.93 9.16
N SER A 86 -32.07 21.80 8.18
CA SER A 86 -33.45 22.27 7.95
C SER A 86 -34.35 21.25 7.25
N SER A 87 -33.77 20.37 6.43
CA SER A 87 -34.52 19.33 5.70
C SER A 87 -34.63 18.04 6.52
N PHE A 88 -33.53 17.58 7.14
CA PHE A 88 -33.49 16.34 7.91
C PHE A 88 -34.30 16.44 9.22
N PHE A 89 -34.19 17.54 9.97
CA PHE A 89 -34.95 17.70 11.22
C PHE A 89 -36.40 18.14 11.03
N LYS A 90 -36.83 18.56 9.84
CA LYS A 90 -38.25 18.82 9.56
C LYS A 90 -39.09 17.53 9.60
N GLY A 91 -38.51 16.40 9.21
CA GLY A 91 -39.17 15.08 9.26
C GLY A 91 -39.19 14.43 10.64
N ILE A 92 -38.41 14.93 11.60
CA ILE A 92 -38.16 14.29 12.91
C ILE A 92 -38.49 15.27 14.06
N LYS A 93 -39.39 16.23 13.82
CA LYS A 93 -39.75 17.29 14.78
C LYS A 93 -40.36 16.78 16.09
N SER A 94 -40.92 15.57 16.09
CA SER A 94 -41.55 14.94 17.27
C SER A 94 -40.57 14.21 18.20
N VAL A 95 -39.29 14.09 17.83
CA VAL A 95 -38.30 13.35 18.62
C VAL A 95 -37.56 14.29 19.58
N PRO A 96 -37.38 13.91 20.86
CA PRO A 96 -36.60 14.66 21.83
C PRO A 96 -35.15 14.94 21.37
N ASP A 97 -34.61 16.11 21.70
CA ASP A 97 -33.29 16.55 21.22
C ASP A 97 -32.12 15.65 21.68
N GLU A 98 -32.30 14.93 22.79
CA GLU A 98 -31.36 13.95 23.33
C GLU A 98 -31.19 12.73 22.39
N LEU A 99 -32.26 12.30 21.72
CA LEU A 99 -32.25 11.17 20.77
C LEU A 99 -31.81 11.57 19.36
N LYS A 100 -31.89 12.85 19.02
CA LYS A 100 -31.45 13.38 17.70
C LYS A 100 -29.94 13.28 17.50
N ALA A 101 -29.16 13.46 18.57
CA ALA A 101 -27.71 13.27 18.55
C ALA A 101 -27.32 11.80 18.39
N GLU A 102 -28.09 10.89 18.99
CA GLU A 102 -27.90 9.44 18.92
C GLU A 102 -28.25 8.88 17.53
N ILE A 103 -29.31 9.38 16.90
CA ILE A 103 -29.67 9.07 15.50
C ILE A 103 -28.60 9.59 14.52
N LEU A 104 -28.09 10.81 14.74
CA LEU A 104 -26.98 11.35 13.96
C LEU A 104 -25.69 10.53 14.13
N LEU A 105 -25.39 10.08 15.35
CA LEU A 105 -24.27 9.17 15.64
C LEU A 105 -24.48 7.77 15.06
N ASN A 106 -25.72 7.27 14.95
CA ASN A 106 -26.01 5.99 14.29
C ASN A 106 -25.88 6.07 12.76
N ILE A 107 -26.19 7.23 12.16
CA ILE A 107 -26.09 7.45 10.71
C ILE A 107 -24.65 7.84 10.29
N LEU A 108 -23.93 8.59 11.12
CA LEU A 108 -22.57 9.09 10.83
C LEU A 108 -21.45 8.28 11.49
N GLY A 109 -21.71 7.61 12.62
CA GLY A 109 -20.69 7.00 13.47
C GLY A 109 -20.49 5.49 13.29
N GLU A 110 -21.39 4.76 12.60
CA GLU A 110 -21.34 3.29 12.62
C GLU A 110 -21.85 2.60 11.34
N ARG A 111 -21.59 3.14 10.15
CA ARG A 111 -22.31 2.77 8.89
C ARG A 111 -22.37 1.30 8.43
N VAL A 112 -21.84 0.30 9.13
CA VAL A 112 -22.09 -1.12 8.80
C VAL A 112 -22.20 -2.06 10.02
N ASN A 113 -21.86 -1.66 11.25
CA ASN A 113 -21.53 -2.70 12.23
C ASN A 113 -22.72 -3.38 12.93
N LYS A 114 -23.93 -2.83 12.91
CA LYS A 114 -25.15 -3.53 13.37
C LYS A 114 -26.41 -2.98 12.70
N LEU A 115 -26.91 -3.67 11.67
CA LEU A 115 -28.36 -3.80 11.52
C LEU A 115 -28.87 -4.34 12.86
N LEU A 116 -29.56 -3.47 13.61
CA LEU A 116 -29.94 -3.58 15.02
C LEU A 116 -29.82 -4.98 15.63
N THR A 117 -28.96 -5.13 16.63
CA THR A 117 -29.12 -6.17 17.65
C THR A 117 -29.06 -5.51 19.01
N TYR A 118 -30.22 -5.09 19.54
CA TYR A 118 -30.34 -4.85 20.97
C TYR A 118 -30.44 -6.22 21.64
N ILE A 119 -29.43 -6.57 22.44
CA ILE A 119 -29.53 -7.69 23.38
C ILE A 119 -30.17 -7.10 24.63
N THR A 120 -31.48 -7.22 24.76
CA THR A 120 -32.10 -7.09 26.08
C THR A 120 -31.76 -8.36 26.85
N GLN A 121 -30.81 -8.27 27.78
CA GLN A 121 -30.84 -9.19 28.92
C GLN A 121 -32.21 -9.02 29.56
N VAL A 122 -32.89 -10.12 29.94
CA VAL A 122 -33.47 -10.33 31.27
C VAL A 122 -33.88 -11.81 31.37
N THR A 123 -33.35 -12.49 32.40
CA THR A 123 -33.72 -13.80 32.99
C THR A 123 -34.06 -14.99 32.08
N GLU A 124 -33.38 -16.10 32.35
CA GLU A 124 -33.67 -17.47 31.86
C GLU A 124 -33.47 -17.75 30.36
N ASN A 125 -32.22 -18.08 30.01
CA ASN A 125 -31.79 -19.01 28.94
C ASN A 125 -32.42 -18.94 27.53
N ARG A 126 -33.04 -17.84 27.11
CA ARG A 126 -33.45 -17.61 25.70
C ARG A 126 -32.93 -16.27 25.17
N VAL A 127 -32.22 -16.33 24.05
CA VAL A 127 -31.78 -15.15 23.28
C VAL A 127 -32.86 -14.84 22.25
N HIS A 128 -33.54 -13.69 22.40
CA HIS A 128 -34.44 -13.16 21.37
C HIS A 128 -33.66 -12.19 20.46
N CYS A 129 -33.73 -12.42 19.15
CA CYS A 129 -33.17 -11.52 18.14
C CYS A 129 -34.34 -10.91 17.36
N GLY A 130 -34.52 -9.59 17.45
CA GLY A 130 -35.56 -8.85 16.73
C GLY A 130 -34.97 -8.11 15.53
N LEU A 131 -35.44 -8.44 14.32
CA LEU A 131 -35.12 -7.71 13.09
C LEU A 131 -36.20 -6.63 12.91
N ILE A 132 -35.85 -5.35 13.07
CA ILE A 132 -36.76 -4.25 12.72
C ILE A 132 -36.61 -4.00 11.22
N VAL A 133 -37.56 -4.52 10.44
CA VAL A 133 -37.70 -4.21 9.01
C VAL A 133 -38.65 -3.03 8.91
N ASP A 134 -38.11 -1.82 9.03
CA ASP A 134 -38.87 -0.62 8.71
C ASP A 134 -38.75 -0.34 7.20
N ASP A 135 -39.76 -0.77 6.48
CA ASP A 135 -39.84 -0.66 5.03
C ASP A 135 -39.92 0.81 4.57
N ASP A 136 -40.47 1.70 5.40
CA ASP A 136 -40.53 3.13 5.12
C ASP A 136 -39.18 3.83 5.35
N LEU A 137 -38.42 3.40 6.37
CA LEU A 137 -37.05 3.87 6.56
C LEU A 137 -36.15 3.44 5.39
N ASN A 138 -36.27 2.19 4.94
CA ASN A 138 -35.54 1.69 3.77
C ASN A 138 -35.92 2.43 2.48
N LYS A 139 -37.21 2.70 2.25
CA LYS A 139 -37.66 3.52 1.11
C LYS A 139 -37.13 4.94 1.18
N THR A 140 -37.07 5.53 2.38
CA THR A 140 -36.58 6.90 2.58
C THR A 140 -35.07 6.99 2.40
N LEU A 141 -34.31 6.01 2.90
CA LEU A 141 -32.87 5.89 2.66
C LEU A 141 -32.55 5.65 1.18
N LYS A 142 -33.33 4.80 0.51
CA LYS A 142 -33.20 4.57 -0.93
C LYS A 142 -33.45 5.85 -1.72
N LYS A 143 -34.52 6.58 -1.44
CA LYS A 143 -34.80 7.88 -2.07
C LYS A 143 -33.74 8.92 -1.75
N PHE A 144 -33.24 8.96 -0.52
CA PHE A 144 -32.16 9.86 -0.13
C PHE A 144 -30.89 9.58 -0.93
N TRP A 145 -30.51 8.30 -1.08
CA TRP A 145 -29.37 7.91 -1.91
C TRP A 145 -29.61 8.11 -3.40
N GLU A 146 -30.82 7.89 -3.93
CA GLU A 146 -31.15 8.21 -5.32
C GLU A 146 -31.08 9.72 -5.60
N ILE A 147 -31.35 10.57 -4.60
CA ILE A 147 -31.30 12.04 -4.74
C ILE A 147 -29.88 12.58 -4.51
N GLU A 148 -29.10 11.99 -3.60
CA GLU A 148 -27.70 12.41 -3.33
C GLU A 148 -26.66 11.69 -4.19
N CYS A 149 -27.01 10.57 -4.84
CA CYS A 149 -26.22 10.01 -5.93
C CYS A 149 -26.30 10.98 -7.10
N VAL A 150 -25.34 11.89 -7.15
CA VAL A 150 -24.96 12.49 -8.42
C VAL A 150 -24.46 11.33 -9.27
N ASP A 151 -25.15 11.05 -10.38
CA ASP A 151 -24.61 10.23 -11.47
C ASP A 151 -23.34 10.95 -11.94
N ILE A 152 -22.21 10.61 -11.31
CA ILE A 152 -20.91 10.89 -11.89
C ILE A 152 -20.88 9.91 -13.04
N GLU A 153 -21.34 10.36 -14.22
CA GLU A 153 -20.95 9.69 -15.46
C GLU A 153 -19.44 9.47 -15.30
N PRO A 154 -18.96 8.21 -15.35
CA PRO A 154 -17.54 7.98 -15.21
C PRO A 154 -16.92 8.79 -16.34
N LYS A 155 -16.24 9.89 -15.98
CA LYS A 155 -15.35 10.55 -16.91
C LYS A 155 -14.48 9.42 -17.40
N VAL A 156 -14.65 9.04 -18.67
CA VAL A 156 -13.82 8.03 -19.30
C VAL A 156 -12.44 8.64 -19.24
N ASP A 157 -11.70 8.27 -18.21
CA ASP A 157 -10.36 8.77 -18.00
C ASP A 157 -9.56 8.12 -19.10
N THR A 158 -9.27 8.91 -20.14
CA THR A 158 -8.72 8.44 -21.40
C THR A 158 -7.40 7.71 -21.15
N GLU A 159 -6.62 8.15 -20.15
CA GLU A 159 -5.39 7.47 -19.72
C GLU A 159 -5.67 6.04 -19.21
N VAL A 160 -6.69 5.88 -18.36
CA VAL A 160 -7.03 4.59 -17.75
C VAL A 160 -7.47 3.59 -18.82
N SER A 161 -8.37 4.01 -19.71
CA SER A 161 -8.81 3.17 -20.84
C SER A 161 -7.63 2.79 -21.72
N LEU A 162 -6.77 3.74 -22.08
CA LEU A 162 -5.59 3.47 -22.92
C LEU A 162 -4.64 2.48 -22.25
N CYS A 163 -4.44 2.58 -20.93
CA CYS A 163 -3.58 1.64 -20.20
C CYS A 163 -4.18 0.23 -20.16
N GLU A 164 -5.48 0.12 -19.93
CA GLU A 164 -6.19 -1.16 -19.92
C GLU A 164 -6.19 -1.81 -21.32
N ASP A 165 -6.56 -1.06 -22.36
CA ASP A 165 -6.58 -1.55 -23.74
C ASP A 165 -5.18 -2.00 -24.20
N HIS A 166 -4.16 -1.21 -23.85
CA HIS A 166 -2.78 -1.55 -24.14
C HIS A 166 -2.32 -2.81 -23.40
N PHE A 167 -2.66 -2.95 -22.12
CA PHE A 167 -2.35 -4.14 -21.34
C PHE A 167 -3.00 -5.38 -21.95
N VAL A 168 -4.30 -5.34 -22.20
CA VAL A 168 -5.06 -6.46 -22.78
C VAL A 168 -4.47 -6.89 -24.12
N ARG A 169 -4.08 -5.93 -24.97
CA ARG A 169 -3.49 -6.22 -26.29
C ARG A 169 -2.08 -6.80 -26.22
N THR A 170 -1.27 -6.41 -25.25
CA THR A 170 0.19 -6.67 -25.28
C THR A 170 0.68 -7.69 -24.25
N HIS A 171 -0.10 -7.97 -23.21
CA HIS A 171 0.30 -8.97 -22.22
C HIS A 171 0.31 -10.37 -22.83
N ARG A 172 1.25 -11.20 -22.37
CA ARG A 172 1.33 -12.62 -22.73
C ARG A 172 1.96 -13.42 -21.59
N ARG A 173 1.79 -14.75 -21.61
CA ARG A 173 2.60 -15.65 -20.77
C ARG A 173 3.72 -16.25 -21.59
N ASN A 174 4.91 -16.36 -21.01
CA ASN A 174 6.01 -17.13 -21.59
C ASN A 174 5.82 -18.64 -21.35
N CYS A 175 6.72 -19.47 -21.89
CA CYS A 175 6.70 -20.91 -21.71
C CYS A 175 6.89 -21.38 -20.25
N GLU A 176 7.43 -20.53 -19.38
CA GLU A 176 7.60 -20.79 -17.94
C GLU A 176 6.38 -20.39 -17.12
N GLY A 177 5.32 -19.86 -17.76
CA GLY A 177 4.11 -19.38 -17.08
C GLY A 177 4.22 -17.97 -16.49
N ARG A 178 5.32 -17.26 -16.70
CA ARG A 178 5.51 -15.86 -16.27
C ARG A 178 4.85 -14.89 -17.24
N TYR A 179 4.18 -13.88 -16.69
CA TYR A 179 3.64 -12.79 -17.51
C TYR A 179 4.75 -11.89 -18.04
N VAL A 180 4.64 -11.55 -19.32
CA VAL A 180 5.43 -10.53 -20.01
C VAL A 180 4.47 -9.40 -20.37
N VAL A 181 4.76 -8.20 -19.90
CA VAL A 181 3.92 -7.00 -20.09
C VAL A 181 4.71 -5.88 -20.75
N SER A 182 4.01 -4.99 -21.43
CA SER A 182 4.61 -3.79 -22.05
C SER A 182 4.19 -2.54 -21.27
N MET A 183 5.13 -1.64 -21.03
CA MET A 183 4.88 -0.33 -20.43
C MET A 183 4.12 0.54 -21.41
N THR A 184 3.01 1.14 -20.96
CA THR A 184 2.25 2.10 -21.75
C THR A 184 2.95 3.46 -21.73
N LEU A 185 3.30 3.97 -22.91
CA LEU A 185 4.02 5.23 -23.10
C LEU A 185 3.05 6.30 -23.64
N ASN A 186 3.16 7.53 -23.13
CA ASN A 186 2.40 8.69 -23.67
C ASN A 186 3.19 9.50 -24.71
N LYS A 187 4.50 9.24 -24.82
CA LYS A 187 5.43 9.89 -25.74
C LYS A 187 6.40 8.85 -26.28
N ASP A 188 6.91 9.12 -27.47
CA ASP A 188 7.98 8.31 -28.06
C ASP A 188 9.27 8.43 -27.21
N PRO A 189 9.92 7.32 -26.82
CA PRO A 189 11.16 7.34 -26.05
C PRO A 189 12.30 8.18 -26.66
N SER A 190 12.26 8.45 -27.97
CA SER A 190 13.22 9.34 -28.65
C SER A 190 13.26 10.77 -28.09
N CYS A 191 12.26 11.20 -27.31
CA CYS A 191 12.30 12.50 -26.61
C CYS A 191 13.23 12.51 -25.39
N LEU A 192 13.69 11.35 -24.91
CA LEU A 192 14.62 11.25 -23.79
C LEU A 192 16.02 11.65 -24.23
N GLY A 193 16.69 12.46 -23.42
CA GLY A 193 18.10 12.79 -23.59
C GLY A 193 19.06 11.79 -22.93
N ASN A 194 20.33 12.18 -22.83
CA ASN A 194 21.33 11.39 -22.12
C ASN A 194 21.00 11.35 -20.62
N SER A 195 20.89 10.13 -20.08
CA SER A 195 20.76 9.83 -18.65
C SER A 195 22.02 9.21 -18.05
N LYS A 196 22.92 8.69 -18.89
CA LYS A 196 24.11 7.95 -18.48
C LYS A 196 25.09 8.78 -17.67
N ASP A 197 25.37 10.01 -18.08
CA ASP A 197 26.34 10.87 -17.38
C ASP A 197 25.85 11.27 -15.98
N ILE A 198 24.53 11.41 -15.84
CA ILE A 198 23.88 11.65 -14.54
C ILE A 198 23.99 10.40 -13.68
N ALA A 199 23.72 9.22 -14.25
CA ALA A 199 23.87 7.95 -13.57
C ALA A 199 25.31 7.74 -13.08
N ILE A 200 26.33 7.98 -13.91
CA ILE A 200 27.75 7.84 -13.54
C ILE A 200 28.11 8.75 -12.37
N ARG A 201 27.71 10.03 -12.42
CA ARG A 201 27.93 10.97 -11.31
C ARG A 201 27.28 10.49 -10.01
N ARG A 202 26.06 9.96 -10.09
CA ARG A 202 25.33 9.42 -8.94
C ARG A 202 25.95 8.14 -8.41
N LEU A 203 26.39 7.24 -9.27
CA LEU A 203 27.11 6.02 -8.92
C LEU A 203 28.42 6.35 -8.20
N ASN A 204 29.19 7.31 -8.71
CA ASN A 204 30.44 7.73 -8.05
C ASN A 204 30.19 8.32 -6.65
N SER A 205 29.11 9.08 -6.48
CA SER A 205 28.69 9.57 -5.16
C SER A 205 28.28 8.43 -4.22
N LEU A 206 27.50 7.46 -4.73
CA LEU A 206 27.12 6.25 -3.99
C LEU A 206 28.37 5.47 -3.54
N TRP A 207 29.38 5.35 -4.41
CA TRP A 207 30.63 4.65 -4.09
C TRP A 207 31.47 5.31 -3.01
N LYS A 208 31.47 6.63 -2.89
CA LYS A 208 32.11 7.33 -1.76
C LYS A 208 31.50 6.94 -0.42
N ARG A 209 30.22 6.58 -0.40
CA ARG A 209 29.53 6.08 0.80
C ARG A 209 29.80 4.60 1.01
N LEU A 210 29.71 3.78 -0.04
CA LEU A 210 29.99 2.34 0.02
C LEU A 210 31.43 2.05 0.49
N SER A 211 32.41 2.85 0.06
CA SER A 211 33.81 2.69 0.46
C SER A 211 34.07 2.95 1.95
N ARG A 212 33.17 3.68 2.63
CA ARG A 212 33.28 3.98 4.07
C ARG A 212 32.59 2.94 4.94
N ASP A 213 31.72 2.12 4.36
CA ASP A 213 30.89 1.15 5.09
C ASP A 213 30.88 -0.19 4.35
N SER A 214 31.77 -1.08 4.79
CA SER A 214 31.93 -2.43 4.24
C SER A 214 30.66 -3.29 4.36
N SER A 215 29.90 -3.11 5.45
CA SER A 215 28.63 -3.82 5.66
C SER A 215 27.59 -3.39 4.64
N TYR A 216 27.45 -2.07 4.44
CA TYR A 216 26.55 -1.52 3.42
C TYR A 216 26.96 -1.93 2.00
N LEU A 217 28.26 -1.96 1.69
CA LEU A 217 28.78 -2.44 0.41
C LEU A 217 28.43 -3.92 0.17
N SER A 218 28.67 -4.78 1.16
CA SER A 218 28.38 -6.21 1.07
C SER A 218 26.89 -6.46 0.79
N LEU A 219 26.00 -5.81 1.55
CA LEU A 219 24.55 -5.92 1.35
C LEU A 219 24.12 -5.44 -0.05
N TYR A 220 24.78 -4.41 -0.58
CA TYR A 220 24.48 -3.87 -1.90
C TYR A 220 24.90 -4.83 -3.01
N ALA A 221 26.11 -5.37 -2.90
CA ALA A 221 26.66 -6.33 -3.85
C ALA A 221 25.84 -7.63 -3.84
N GLU A 222 25.47 -8.13 -2.66
CA GLU A 222 24.61 -9.31 -2.50
C GLU A 222 23.25 -9.10 -3.17
N PHE A 223 22.62 -7.94 -2.99
CA PHE A 223 21.35 -7.64 -3.65
C PHE A 223 21.45 -7.67 -5.18
N LEU A 224 22.50 -7.06 -5.76
CA LEU A 224 22.66 -7.04 -7.22
C LEU A 224 22.99 -8.42 -7.77
N LYS A 225 23.81 -9.19 -7.04
CA LYS A 225 24.11 -10.57 -7.37
C LYS A 225 22.86 -11.45 -7.36
N GLU A 226 22.02 -11.32 -6.32
CA GLU A 226 20.73 -12.02 -6.24
C GLU A 226 19.81 -11.65 -7.43
N TYR A 227 19.81 -10.37 -7.85
CA TYR A 227 19.06 -9.92 -9.02
C TYR A 227 19.51 -10.59 -10.31
N GLU A 228 20.82 -10.72 -10.50
CA GLU A 228 21.43 -11.37 -11.66
C GLU A 228 21.18 -12.88 -11.65
N GLU A 229 21.41 -13.55 -10.51
CA GLU A 229 21.17 -14.99 -10.32
C GLU A 229 19.70 -15.39 -10.56
N LEU A 230 18.75 -14.52 -10.18
CA LEU A 230 17.32 -14.73 -10.44
C LEU A 230 16.89 -14.35 -11.88
N GLY A 231 17.82 -13.89 -12.73
CA GLY A 231 17.54 -13.47 -14.10
C GLY A 231 16.69 -12.19 -14.19
N HIS A 232 16.65 -11.38 -13.13
CA HIS A 232 15.95 -10.08 -13.11
C HIS A 232 16.83 -8.94 -13.64
N LEU A 233 18.14 -9.14 -13.62
CA LEU A 233 19.16 -8.22 -14.10
C LEU A 233 20.06 -8.96 -15.09
N GLU A 234 20.40 -8.31 -16.18
CA GLU A 234 21.26 -8.89 -17.22
C GLU A 234 22.35 -7.90 -17.62
N ARG A 235 23.58 -8.38 -17.72
CA ARG A 235 24.71 -7.57 -18.21
C ARG A 235 24.55 -7.28 -19.71
N VAL A 236 24.71 -6.02 -20.09
CA VAL A 236 24.69 -5.58 -21.49
C VAL A 236 26.14 -5.62 -22.03
N VAL A 237 26.33 -6.27 -23.18
CA VAL A 237 27.65 -6.47 -23.83
C VAL A 237 27.74 -5.76 -25.20
N GLU A 238 26.77 -4.93 -25.52
CA GLU A 238 26.67 -4.27 -26.83
C GLU A 238 27.82 -3.28 -27.08
N SER A 239 28.33 -3.25 -28.31
CA SER A 239 29.40 -2.34 -28.75
C SER A 239 28.93 -0.88 -28.88
N SER A 240 27.62 -0.66 -29.03
CA SER A 240 27.00 0.66 -29.15
C SER A 240 25.65 0.66 -28.47
N GLU A 241 25.30 1.79 -27.85
CA GLU A 241 23.99 1.94 -27.20
C GLU A 241 22.86 2.05 -28.24
N PRO A 242 21.69 1.47 -27.96
CA PRO A 242 20.54 1.61 -28.84
C PRO A 242 20.05 3.07 -28.84
N PRO A 243 19.37 3.50 -29.91
CA PRO A 243 18.89 4.89 -30.04
C PRO A 243 18.02 5.35 -28.88
N THR A 244 17.21 4.43 -28.33
CA THR A 244 16.29 4.69 -27.22
C THR A 244 16.71 3.88 -26.01
N HIS A 245 17.27 4.55 -25.00
CA HIS A 245 17.64 3.93 -23.73
C HIS A 245 17.50 4.92 -22.58
N TYR A 246 17.37 4.40 -21.37
CA TYR A 246 17.33 5.22 -20.16
C TYR A 246 18.04 4.53 -19.00
N TYR A 247 18.96 5.26 -18.36
CA TYR A 247 19.71 4.84 -17.19
C TYR A 247 18.98 5.27 -15.91
N ILE A 248 18.31 4.32 -15.27
CA ILE A 248 17.61 4.51 -14.01
C ILE A 248 18.63 4.65 -12.87
N LEU A 249 18.47 5.71 -12.08
CA LEU A 249 19.28 5.90 -10.88
C LEU A 249 18.84 4.93 -9.79
N HIS A 250 19.80 4.42 -9.02
CA HIS A 250 19.49 3.56 -7.88
C HIS A 250 20.27 3.96 -6.62
N HIS A 251 19.66 3.80 -5.46
CA HIS A 251 20.28 4.05 -4.16
C HIS A 251 19.73 3.11 -3.09
N GLY A 252 20.55 2.76 -2.10
CA GLY A 252 20.15 1.81 -1.07
C GLY A 252 19.64 2.50 0.19
N VAL A 253 18.44 2.14 0.63
CA VAL A 253 17.84 2.54 1.90
C VAL A 253 18.03 1.43 2.92
N LEU A 254 18.81 1.70 3.98
CA LEU A 254 18.99 0.78 5.09
C LEU A 254 17.76 0.81 6.00
N ARG A 255 17.32 -0.37 6.40
CA ARG A 255 16.24 -0.59 7.37
C ARG A 255 16.74 -1.60 8.40
N PRO A 256 17.60 -1.19 9.34
CA PRO A 256 18.26 -2.10 10.27
C PRO A 256 17.27 -2.86 11.17
N GLU A 257 16.09 -2.29 11.42
CA GLU A 257 15.00 -2.89 12.19
C GLU A 257 14.31 -4.06 11.48
N LYS A 258 14.53 -4.26 10.17
CA LYS A 258 13.94 -5.39 9.44
C LYS A 258 14.81 -6.64 9.54
N LEU A 259 14.22 -7.71 10.07
CA LEU A 259 14.85 -9.02 10.21
C LEU A 259 15.28 -9.64 8.87
N THR A 260 14.47 -9.51 7.82
CA THR A 260 14.65 -10.26 6.56
C THR A 260 15.28 -9.48 5.40
N THR A 261 15.12 -8.15 5.35
CA THR A 261 15.74 -7.31 4.30
C THR A 261 16.29 -6.03 4.90
N LYS A 262 17.55 -6.07 5.34
CA LYS A 262 18.25 -4.93 5.95
C LYS A 262 18.53 -3.81 4.93
N LEU A 263 18.67 -4.16 3.65
CA LEU A 263 18.85 -3.20 2.55
C LEU A 263 17.70 -3.29 1.55
N ARG A 264 17.20 -2.13 1.09
CA ARG A 264 16.34 -2.02 -0.09
C ARG A 264 16.96 -1.06 -1.09
N ILE A 265 17.29 -1.55 -2.29
CA ILE A 265 17.64 -0.66 -3.40
C ILE A 265 16.37 -0.01 -3.90
N VAL A 266 16.37 1.30 -4.10
CA VAL A 266 15.28 2.08 -4.67
C VAL A 266 15.73 2.58 -6.04
N PHE A 267 14.92 2.32 -7.06
CA PHE A 267 15.11 2.80 -8.41
C PHE A 267 14.31 4.10 -8.60
N ASN A 268 14.92 5.10 -9.23
CA ASN A 268 14.33 6.43 -9.44
C ASN A 268 14.18 6.71 -10.94
N GLY A 269 12.96 6.52 -11.45
CA GLY A 269 12.58 6.85 -12.83
C GLY A 269 12.22 8.33 -13.06
N SER A 270 12.25 9.17 -12.02
CA SER A 270 11.91 10.60 -12.10
C SER A 270 13.13 11.50 -12.28
N SER A 271 14.32 10.94 -12.54
CA SER A 271 15.50 11.77 -12.83
C SER A 271 15.37 12.38 -14.24
N PRO A 272 15.46 13.71 -14.39
CA PRO A 272 15.45 14.31 -15.72
C PRO A 272 16.71 13.91 -16.49
N THR A 273 16.56 13.73 -17.80
CA THR A 273 17.67 13.58 -18.76
C THR A 273 18.22 14.95 -19.17
N THR A 274 19.17 15.00 -20.11
CA THR A 274 19.64 16.27 -20.70
C THR A 274 18.54 17.08 -21.40
N THR A 275 17.42 16.46 -21.81
CA THR A 275 16.26 17.18 -22.37
C THR A 275 15.31 17.72 -21.28
N GLY A 276 15.59 17.44 -20.00
CA GLY A 276 14.71 17.79 -18.89
C GLY A 276 13.54 16.82 -18.67
N ILE A 277 13.35 15.85 -19.56
CA ILE A 277 12.29 14.83 -19.49
C ILE A 277 12.83 13.60 -18.76
N SER A 278 12.06 13.03 -17.83
CA SER A 278 12.37 11.77 -17.15
C SER A 278 11.59 10.58 -17.73
N LEU A 279 11.98 9.36 -17.36
CA LEU A 279 11.25 8.16 -17.78
C LEU A 279 9.81 8.16 -17.25
N ASN A 280 9.60 8.59 -16.01
CA ASN A 280 8.27 8.68 -15.42
C ASN A 280 7.36 9.71 -16.11
N ASP A 281 7.92 10.72 -16.79
CA ASP A 281 7.14 11.71 -17.55
C ASP A 281 6.60 11.16 -18.87
N ILE A 282 7.23 10.10 -19.39
CA ILE A 282 6.81 9.46 -20.65
C ILE A 282 5.92 8.22 -20.44
N LEU A 283 5.71 7.81 -19.18
CA LEU A 283 4.91 6.64 -18.80
C LEU A 283 3.51 7.07 -18.39
N LEU A 284 2.49 6.39 -18.92
CA LEU A 284 1.14 6.48 -18.36
C LEU A 284 1.07 5.65 -17.08
N LYS A 285 0.56 6.23 -16.00
CA LYS A 285 0.46 5.60 -14.67
C LYS A 285 -0.55 4.47 -14.68
N GLY A 286 -1.65 4.67 -15.41
CA GLY A 286 -2.84 3.83 -15.30
C GLY A 286 -3.51 3.97 -13.94
N GLU A 287 -4.59 3.22 -13.74
CA GLU A 287 -5.39 3.30 -12.52
C GLU A 287 -5.08 2.17 -11.54
N VAL A 288 -4.79 2.55 -10.30
CA VAL A 288 -4.79 1.62 -9.16
C VAL A 288 -5.94 2.00 -8.25
N LYS A 289 -7.15 1.55 -8.62
CA LYS A 289 -8.31 1.63 -7.74
C LYS A 289 -8.33 0.40 -6.83
N GLU A 290 -7.94 0.59 -5.58
CA GLU A 290 -8.30 -0.31 -4.50
C GLU A 290 -9.34 0.41 -3.64
N ASP A 291 -10.62 0.07 -3.82
CA ASP A 291 -11.64 0.50 -2.87
C ASP A 291 -11.44 -0.30 -1.58
N VAL A 292 -10.91 0.37 -0.57
CA VAL A 292 -10.64 -0.21 0.75
C VAL A 292 -11.93 -0.71 1.39
N PHE A 293 -13.06 -0.02 1.21
CA PHE A 293 -14.34 -0.45 1.73
C PHE A 293 -14.81 -1.73 1.04
N GLU A 294 -14.72 -1.77 -0.29
CA GLU A 294 -15.08 -2.96 -1.07
C GLU A 294 -14.19 -4.16 -0.69
N THR A 295 -12.88 -3.93 -0.55
CA THR A 295 -11.90 -4.94 -0.17
C THR A 295 -12.17 -5.50 1.22
N ILE A 296 -12.40 -4.63 2.23
CA ILE A 296 -12.72 -5.06 3.59
C ILE A 296 -14.08 -5.77 3.64
N SER A 297 -15.06 -5.30 2.87
CA SER A 297 -16.40 -5.91 2.82
C SER A 297 -16.32 -7.33 2.24
N ARG A 298 -15.59 -7.54 1.14
CA ARG A 298 -15.32 -8.89 0.61
C ARG A 298 -14.57 -9.76 1.61
N PHE A 299 -13.56 -9.21 2.28
CA PHE A 299 -12.78 -9.94 3.27
C PHE A 299 -13.63 -10.43 4.45
N ARG A 300 -14.61 -9.63 4.88
CA ARG A 300 -15.53 -9.97 5.99
C ARG A 300 -16.73 -10.81 5.58
N ARG A 301 -17.00 -10.98 4.27
CA ARG A 301 -18.16 -11.72 3.76
C ARG A 301 -18.13 -13.21 4.12
N HIS A 302 -16.95 -13.79 4.23
CA HIS A 302 -16.78 -15.22 4.46
C HIS A 302 -16.28 -15.52 5.88
N LYS A 303 -16.65 -16.68 6.43
CA LYS A 303 -16.28 -17.11 7.78
C LYS A 303 -14.76 -17.30 7.94
N PHE A 304 -14.08 -17.66 6.87
CA PHE A 304 -12.65 -17.91 6.83
C PHE A 304 -12.03 -17.04 5.74
N ALA A 305 -10.86 -16.47 6.02
CA ALA A 305 -10.10 -15.65 5.09
C ALA A 305 -8.65 -16.11 5.07
N PHE A 306 -8.09 -16.22 3.86
CA PHE A 306 -6.68 -16.54 3.65
C PHE A 306 -5.92 -15.27 3.34
N THR A 307 -4.80 -15.07 4.01
CA THR A 307 -3.88 -13.97 3.74
C THR A 307 -2.52 -14.54 3.35
N THR A 308 -1.92 -13.98 2.32
CA THR A 308 -0.58 -14.37 1.86
C THR A 308 0.18 -13.13 1.40
N ASN A 309 1.50 -13.21 1.45
CA ASN A 309 2.39 -12.17 0.97
C ASN A 309 3.09 -12.65 -0.31
N ILE A 310 2.90 -11.92 -1.40
CA ILE A 310 3.56 -12.23 -2.68
C ILE A 310 4.99 -11.72 -2.63
N GLN A 311 5.92 -12.63 -2.36
CA GLN A 311 7.33 -12.29 -2.30
C GLN A 311 7.83 -11.76 -3.65
N LYS A 312 8.48 -10.59 -3.62
CA LYS A 312 9.07 -9.95 -4.80
C LYS A 312 8.07 -9.79 -5.97
N MET A 313 6.80 -9.50 -5.68
CA MET A 313 5.69 -9.40 -6.65
C MET A 313 6.09 -8.72 -7.98
N TYR A 314 6.61 -7.49 -7.93
CA TYR A 314 7.04 -6.76 -9.13
C TYR A 314 8.06 -7.54 -9.99
N ARG A 315 8.99 -8.24 -9.33
CA ARG A 315 10.04 -9.02 -10.01
C ARG A 315 9.53 -10.30 -10.64
N GLN A 316 8.31 -10.74 -10.33
CA GLN A 316 7.72 -11.93 -10.96
C GLN A 316 7.23 -11.63 -12.39
N ILE A 317 6.99 -10.35 -12.70
CA ILE A 317 6.42 -9.92 -13.98
C ILE A 317 7.56 -9.42 -14.87
N LEU A 318 7.70 -10.02 -16.06
CA LEU A 318 8.70 -9.65 -17.05
C LEU A 318 8.23 -8.44 -17.87
N ILE A 319 9.19 -7.63 -18.31
CA ILE A 319 8.97 -6.54 -19.25
C ILE A 319 9.31 -7.03 -20.65
N ASN A 320 8.51 -6.62 -21.63
CA ASN A 320 8.76 -6.90 -23.04
C ASN A 320 10.21 -6.52 -23.44
N PRO A 321 10.99 -7.45 -24.04
CA PRO A 321 12.38 -7.21 -24.43
C PRO A 321 12.65 -5.86 -25.10
N ASP A 322 11.75 -5.43 -26.00
CA ASP A 322 11.89 -4.17 -26.76
C ASP A 322 11.91 -2.91 -25.87
N GLN A 323 11.46 -3.01 -24.62
CA GLN A 323 11.40 -1.89 -23.68
C GLN A 323 12.37 -2.04 -22.50
N GLN A 324 13.15 -3.13 -22.44
CA GLN A 324 14.09 -3.36 -21.33
C GLN A 324 15.23 -2.33 -21.30
N ASP A 325 15.59 -1.76 -22.45
CA ASP A 325 16.61 -0.70 -22.54
C ASP A 325 16.18 0.65 -21.97
N LEU A 326 14.89 0.83 -21.71
CA LEU A 326 14.39 1.94 -20.90
C LEU A 326 14.66 1.74 -19.40
N GLN A 327 15.17 0.57 -19.00
CA GLN A 327 15.44 0.20 -17.61
C GLN A 327 16.90 -0.24 -17.42
N ARG A 328 17.84 0.50 -18.02
CA ARG A 328 19.27 0.28 -17.80
C ARG A 328 19.71 0.81 -16.44
N ILE A 329 20.71 0.18 -15.84
CA ILE A 329 21.42 0.66 -14.66
C ILE A 329 22.92 0.50 -14.88
N ILE A 330 23.71 1.14 -14.04
CA ILE A 330 25.17 0.99 -14.05
C ILE A 330 25.68 0.54 -12.70
N TRP A 331 26.69 -0.33 -12.72
CA TRP A 331 27.33 -0.79 -11.50
C TRP A 331 28.81 -1.07 -11.74
N LYS A 332 29.61 -0.94 -10.70
CA LYS A 332 31.03 -1.33 -10.71
C LYS A 332 31.28 -2.30 -9.56
N HIS A 333 32.21 -3.24 -9.72
CA HIS A 333 32.51 -4.26 -8.69
C HIS A 333 33.65 -3.85 -7.74
N GLY A 334 34.17 -2.64 -7.89
CA GLY A 334 35.25 -2.09 -7.06
C GLY A 334 35.38 -0.59 -7.28
N LEU A 335 36.18 0.08 -6.46
CA LEU A 335 36.35 1.54 -6.56
C LEU A 335 36.95 1.95 -7.92
N ASP A 336 37.96 1.22 -8.37
CA ASP A 336 38.70 1.46 -9.62
C ASP A 336 38.29 0.48 -10.75
N ALA A 337 37.22 -0.28 -10.53
CA ALA A 337 36.69 -1.19 -11.54
C ALA A 337 35.96 -0.41 -12.64
N GLU A 338 35.95 -0.99 -13.84
CA GLU A 338 35.16 -0.47 -14.95
C GLU A 338 33.66 -0.42 -14.60
N ILE A 339 32.99 0.61 -15.10
CA ILE A 339 31.55 0.76 -14.99
C ILE A 339 30.89 -0.18 -15.99
N LEU A 340 30.16 -1.16 -15.49
CA LEU A 340 29.39 -2.11 -16.27
C LEU A 340 27.94 -1.62 -16.41
N THR A 341 27.35 -1.89 -17.58
CA THR A 341 25.94 -1.63 -17.86
C THR A 341 25.12 -2.90 -17.70
N TYR A 342 23.96 -2.76 -17.08
CA TYR A 342 22.98 -3.83 -16.94
C TYR A 342 21.60 -3.34 -17.36
N ARG A 343 20.70 -4.26 -17.74
CA ARG A 343 19.28 -4.00 -17.99
C ARG A 343 18.40 -4.78 -17.02
N LEU A 344 17.36 -4.14 -16.51
CA LEU A 344 16.34 -4.77 -15.67
C LEU A 344 15.28 -5.42 -16.57
N LYS A 345 14.97 -6.69 -16.30
CA LYS A 345 14.07 -7.51 -17.14
C LYS A 345 12.64 -7.56 -16.63
N THR A 346 12.40 -7.08 -15.42
CA THR A 346 11.11 -7.21 -14.71
C THR A 346 10.48 -5.84 -14.48
N VAL A 347 9.20 -5.82 -14.10
CA VAL A 347 8.55 -4.58 -13.66
C VAL A 347 9.35 -3.98 -12.50
N THR A 348 9.87 -2.77 -12.69
CA THR A 348 10.74 -2.10 -11.72
C THR A 348 9.93 -1.15 -10.85
N TYR A 349 9.93 -1.40 -9.54
CA TYR A 349 9.32 -0.47 -8.59
C TYR A 349 10.08 0.86 -8.58
N GLY A 350 9.34 1.97 -8.40
CA GLY A 350 9.87 3.32 -8.56
C GLY A 350 9.60 3.94 -9.93
N LEU A 351 9.08 3.14 -10.88
CA LEU A 351 8.43 3.64 -12.08
C LEU A 351 6.96 3.96 -11.81
N SER A 352 6.43 4.97 -12.49
CA SER A 352 5.08 5.51 -12.25
C SER A 352 3.96 4.52 -12.57
N ASN A 353 4.18 3.63 -13.54
CA ASN A 353 3.21 2.64 -14.02
C ASN A 353 3.35 1.26 -13.36
N ALA A 354 4.42 1.03 -12.59
CA ALA A 354 4.71 -0.27 -11.99
C ALA A 354 3.56 -0.80 -11.09
N PRO A 355 2.91 0.03 -10.26
CA PRO A 355 1.76 -0.41 -9.46
C PRO A 355 0.60 -0.94 -10.31
N PHE A 356 0.21 -0.22 -11.37
CA PHE A 356 -0.85 -0.64 -12.30
C PHE A 356 -0.49 -1.97 -12.95
N LEU A 357 0.71 -2.07 -13.55
CA LEU A 357 1.15 -3.30 -14.21
C LEU A 357 1.14 -4.50 -13.25
N ALA A 358 1.57 -4.30 -12.00
CA ALA A 358 1.61 -5.37 -11.00
C ALA A 358 0.22 -5.86 -10.60
N ILE A 359 -0.66 -4.94 -10.23
CA ILE A 359 -2.01 -5.27 -9.75
C ILE A 359 -2.86 -5.83 -10.90
N ARG A 360 -2.80 -5.22 -12.08
CA ARG A 360 -3.55 -5.68 -13.24
C ARG A 360 -3.11 -7.07 -13.71
N THR A 361 -1.82 -7.38 -13.61
CA THR A 361 -1.29 -8.74 -13.88
C THR A 361 -1.79 -9.73 -12.84
N LEU A 362 -1.86 -9.36 -11.56
CA LEU A 362 -2.41 -10.23 -10.52
C LEU A 362 -3.91 -10.51 -10.72
N GLN A 363 -4.67 -9.49 -11.15
CA GLN A 363 -6.06 -9.68 -11.55
C GLN A 363 -6.18 -10.57 -12.79
N GLN A 364 -5.26 -10.46 -13.76
CA GLN A 364 -5.22 -11.34 -14.92
C GLN A 364 -4.92 -12.79 -14.51
N LEU A 365 -3.95 -12.99 -13.62
CA LEU A 365 -3.65 -14.29 -13.03
C LEU A 365 -4.91 -14.90 -12.40
N ALA A 366 -5.61 -14.14 -11.56
CA ALA A 366 -6.85 -14.62 -10.94
C ALA A 366 -7.92 -15.00 -11.98
N LYS A 367 -8.05 -14.26 -13.08
CA LYS A 367 -9.00 -14.56 -14.17
C LYS A 367 -8.63 -15.82 -14.94
N ASP A 368 -7.34 -15.98 -15.26
CA ASP A 368 -6.85 -17.10 -16.07
C ASP A 368 -6.94 -18.43 -15.29
N GLU A 369 -6.60 -18.41 -14.00
CA GLU A 369 -6.64 -19.59 -13.14
C GLU A 369 -8.04 -19.85 -12.53
N ASN A 370 -9.00 -18.94 -12.69
CA ASN A 370 -10.34 -19.05 -12.08
C ASN A 370 -11.05 -20.37 -12.42
N ARG A 371 -10.78 -20.92 -13.62
CA ARG A 371 -11.42 -22.15 -14.10
C ARG A 371 -10.98 -23.39 -13.33
N ASP A 372 -9.83 -23.35 -12.67
CA ASP A 372 -9.28 -24.50 -11.93
C ASP A 372 -9.76 -24.53 -10.46
N PHE A 373 -10.50 -23.51 -10.02
CA PHE A 373 -10.99 -23.36 -8.63
C PHE A 373 -12.52 -23.25 -8.51
N LEU A 374 -13.24 -23.32 -9.62
CA LEU A 374 -14.71 -23.45 -9.69
C LEU A 374 -15.08 -24.89 -10.03
#